data_AF-A0A6J2GSG4-F1
#
_entry.id   AF-A0A6J2GSG4-F1
#
_cell.length_a   1.000
_cell.length_b   1.000
_cell.length_c   1.000
_cell.angle_alpha   90.00
_cell.angle_beta   90.00
_cell.angle_gamma   90.00
#
_symmetry.space_group_name_H-M   'P 1'
#
loop_
_entity.id
_entity.type
_entity.pdbx_description
1 polymer ?
#
loop_
_entity_poly.entity_id
_entity_poly.type
_entity_poly.pdbx_seq_one_letter_code
_entity_poly.pdbx_strand_id
1 'polypeptide(L)'
;MCWSLKELIAPEPVQKQPVVAWGSAESGGKEGAKIPDLCSEGWSSSQKNPLDVYENLGTPQGLWTGGEMANPVPSACCMVLAAVVVVYAQRHSQPDSHTQFERVGADVTMKCGSMDWDAAVTWTVNGTDIDESHLNGSYLILKNVDLSQSGQYSCYEGSAWHLKYQTTLKVGTPPREPVLMCRSNNYPKGFYCSWHLPTPTYIPNIFNISVIHGTKEMVCEKDAVPKNRCHIRYLQLFSTVKYKVTLTVTNALGKNYTTVTFDEFAIVKPDPPESVVAKPVPNNPRRLEVSWQNPSSWPDPESFPLKFFLRYRPLILDQWQHVELSDGTSHTITDAYAGKEYIIQVAAKDNDIGTWSDWSVAVHATPWTEEPKHLTTEAQITETTSASTSSFMAPPTTKICDKGAVVGSGAVAVCWTAGLVVAAYSALFI
;
A
#
# COMPACT_ATOMS: atom_id res chain seq x y z
N MET A 1 -17.07 10.63 35.93
CA MET A 1 -18.28 9.82 36.22
C MET A 1 -18.66 9.12 34.93
N CYS A 2 -18.96 7.83 34.95
CA CYS A 2 -19.35 7.11 33.73
C CYS A 2 -20.81 7.38 33.37
N TRP A 3 -21.11 7.49 32.08
CA TRP A 3 -22.43 7.21 31.53
C TRP A 3 -22.28 6.20 30.41
N SER A 4 -23.11 5.15 30.45
CA SER A 4 -23.09 4.06 29.48
C SER A 4 -24.09 4.37 28.37
N LEU A 5 -23.67 4.27 27.11
CA LEU A 5 -24.59 4.38 25.98
C LEU A 5 -25.13 2.99 25.62
N LYS A 6 -26.37 2.73 26.01
CA LYS A 6 -27.17 1.58 25.58
C LYS A 6 -28.62 2.01 25.36
N GLU A 7 -29.28 1.29 24.45
CA GLU A 7 -30.70 1.39 24.08
C GLU A 7 -31.08 2.61 23.22
N LEU A 8 -32.21 2.48 22.52
CA LEU A 8 -32.55 3.06 21.21
C LEU A 8 -31.69 2.43 20.07
N ILE A 9 -32.22 1.67 19.10
CA ILE A 9 -33.61 1.50 18.61
C ILE A 9 -33.92 0.00 18.42
N ALA A 10 -35.18 -0.40 18.61
CA ALA A 10 -35.68 -1.74 18.29
C ALA A 10 -36.40 -1.77 16.91
N PRO A 11 -36.23 -2.82 16.09
CA PRO A 11 -36.96 -2.99 14.83
C PRO A 11 -38.29 -3.75 15.02
N GLU A 12 -39.38 -3.19 14.50
CA GLU A 12 -40.69 -3.88 14.38
C GLU A 12 -40.80 -4.73 13.08
N PRO A 13 -41.79 -5.63 12.97
CA PRO A 13 -41.59 -6.88 12.22
C PRO A 13 -41.86 -6.84 10.71
N VAL A 14 -41.14 -7.68 9.98
CA VAL A 14 -41.31 -7.93 8.54
C VAL A 14 -42.59 -8.73 8.28
N GLN A 15 -43.51 -8.19 7.49
CA GLN A 15 -44.66 -8.95 6.96
C GLN A 15 -44.20 -10.06 6.01
N LYS A 16 -44.78 -11.26 6.17
CA LYS A 16 -44.65 -12.37 5.22
C LYS A 16 -45.91 -12.46 4.35
N GLN A 17 -45.73 -12.68 3.06
CA GLN A 17 -46.78 -13.09 2.12
C GLN A 17 -46.28 -14.25 1.21
N PRO A 18 -47.18 -15.03 0.58
CA PRO A 18 -47.01 -16.49 0.59
C PRO A 18 -46.21 -17.09 -0.57
N VAL A 19 -45.68 -18.29 -0.33
CA VAL A 19 -45.23 -19.21 -1.37
C VAL A 19 -46.45 -19.77 -2.10
N VAL A 20 -46.49 -19.63 -3.43
CA VAL A 20 -47.48 -20.29 -4.29
C VAL A 20 -46.87 -21.58 -4.85
N ALA A 21 -47.52 -22.71 -4.63
CA ALA A 21 -47.02 -24.02 -5.04
C ALA A 21 -47.72 -24.52 -6.33
N TRP A 22 -46.92 -24.88 -7.32
CA TRP A 22 -47.25 -25.74 -8.46
C TRP A 22 -46.09 -26.75 -8.58
N GLY A 23 -46.26 -27.99 -9.01
CA GLY A 23 -47.46 -28.69 -9.50
C GLY A 23 -46.99 -29.82 -10.40
N SER A 24 -47.03 -31.06 -9.92
CA SER A 24 -46.34 -32.20 -10.56
C SER A 24 -47.00 -32.68 -11.85
N ALA A 25 -46.18 -33.16 -12.79
CA ALA A 25 -46.60 -34.01 -13.90
C ALA A 25 -45.50 -35.01 -14.26
N GLU A 26 -45.91 -36.23 -14.61
CA GLU A 26 -45.06 -37.31 -15.17
C GLU A 26 -45.03 -37.16 -16.72
N SER A 27 -44.38 -37.97 -17.57
CA SER A 27 -43.81 -39.32 -17.45
C SER A 27 -42.88 -39.63 -18.64
N GLY A 28 -42.11 -40.72 -18.55
CA GLY A 28 -41.83 -41.62 -19.69
C GLY A 28 -40.60 -41.35 -20.58
N GLY A 29 -40.05 -42.45 -21.14
CA GLY A 29 -39.03 -42.44 -22.19
C GLY A 29 -37.75 -43.22 -21.85
N LYS A 30 -37.52 -44.36 -22.52
CA LYS A 30 -36.24 -45.10 -22.51
C LYS A 30 -35.59 -44.98 -23.89
N GLU A 31 -34.27 -44.90 -23.95
CA GLU A 31 -33.45 -45.79 -24.78
C GLU A 31 -31.97 -45.73 -24.35
N GLY A 32 -31.12 -46.60 -24.90
CA GLY A 32 -29.69 -46.65 -24.57
C GLY A 32 -28.87 -47.37 -25.65
N ALA A 33 -27.58 -47.04 -25.72
CA ALA A 33 -26.64 -47.59 -26.70
C ALA A 33 -25.25 -47.84 -26.08
N LYS A 34 -24.38 -48.56 -26.81
CA LYS A 34 -23.09 -49.08 -26.33
C LYS A 34 -21.88 -48.19 -26.66
N ILE A 35 -20.81 -48.43 -25.90
CA ILE A 35 -19.39 -48.15 -26.19
C ILE A 35 -18.96 -48.70 -27.58
N PRO A 36 -17.90 -48.16 -28.20
CA PRO A 36 -16.59 -48.82 -28.03
C PRO A 36 -15.37 -47.88 -27.90
N ASP A 37 -14.31 -48.37 -27.26
CA ASP A 37 -12.94 -47.82 -27.32
C ASP A 37 -12.23 -48.21 -28.63
N LEU A 38 -11.21 -47.44 -29.05
CA LEU A 38 -10.05 -47.95 -29.82
C LEU A 38 -8.89 -46.92 -29.95
N CYS A 39 -7.66 -47.45 -29.93
CA CYS A 39 -6.30 -46.96 -30.23
C CYS A 39 -6.07 -45.51 -30.78
N SER A 40 -5.04 -44.75 -30.41
CA SER A 40 -3.59 -45.00 -30.11
C SER A 40 -2.63 -44.74 -31.29
N GLU A 41 -2.06 -43.53 -31.34
CA GLU A 41 -0.72 -43.17 -31.87
C GLU A 41 -0.17 -42.00 -31.03
N GLY A 42 1.14 -41.75 -30.89
CA GLY A 42 2.29 -42.52 -31.37
C GLY A 42 3.50 -41.65 -31.75
N TRP A 43 4.30 -41.19 -30.78
CA TRP A 43 5.64 -40.65 -31.10
C TRP A 43 6.67 -40.90 -29.98
N SER A 44 7.87 -41.31 -30.38
CA SER A 44 9.02 -41.57 -29.50
C SER A 44 10.21 -40.65 -29.82
N SER A 45 11.05 -40.40 -28.81
CA SER A 45 12.44 -40.03 -29.06
C SER A 45 13.30 -40.54 -27.89
N SER A 46 14.49 -41.06 -28.20
CA SER A 46 15.40 -41.65 -27.22
C SER A 46 16.65 -40.80 -27.07
N GLN A 47 17.16 -40.70 -25.84
CA GLN A 47 18.56 -40.35 -25.60
C GLN A 47 19.22 -41.43 -24.75
N LYS A 48 20.41 -41.85 -25.17
CA LYS A 48 21.31 -42.75 -24.43
C LYS A 48 22.66 -42.05 -24.26
N ASN A 49 23.26 -42.20 -23.09
CA ASN A 49 24.67 -41.87 -22.88
C ASN A 49 25.56 -42.87 -23.65
N PRO A 50 26.77 -42.43 -24.02
CA PRO A 50 27.95 -43.28 -24.05
C PRO A 50 28.99 -42.85 -23.00
N LEU A 51 29.75 -43.81 -22.50
CA LEU A 51 30.99 -43.65 -21.75
C LEU A 51 32.11 -44.39 -22.50
N ASP A 52 33.35 -43.98 -22.23
CA ASP A 52 34.61 -44.72 -22.40
C ASP A 52 34.97 -45.38 -23.75
N VAL A 53 36.01 -44.84 -24.39
CA VAL A 53 36.98 -45.57 -25.22
C VAL A 53 38.38 -45.09 -24.82
N TYR A 54 39.39 -45.98 -24.82
CA TYR A 54 40.69 -45.75 -24.20
C TYR A 54 41.87 -45.98 -25.16
N GLU A 55 42.99 -45.32 -24.86
CA GLU A 55 44.39 -45.68 -25.19
C GLU A 55 45.03 -45.51 -26.59
N ASN A 56 46.27 -45.00 -26.53
CA ASN A 56 47.46 -45.30 -27.37
C ASN A 56 47.49 -44.86 -28.87
N LEU A 57 48.64 -44.55 -29.49
CA LEU A 57 50.07 -44.65 -29.09
C LEU A 57 50.91 -43.65 -29.93
N GLY A 58 52.03 -43.11 -29.40
CA GLY A 58 53.11 -42.58 -30.27
C GLY A 58 53.94 -41.37 -29.77
N THR A 59 55.22 -41.59 -29.51
CA THR A 59 56.32 -40.59 -29.58
C THR A 59 57.49 -41.21 -30.34
N PRO A 60 58.32 -40.43 -31.07
CA PRO A 60 59.63 -40.09 -30.48
C PRO A 60 60.27 -38.76 -30.97
N GLN A 61 61.25 -38.29 -30.18
CA GLN A 61 62.36 -37.39 -30.57
C GLN A 61 62.00 -35.95 -31.00
N GLY A 62 63.00 -35.07 -30.97
CA GLY A 62 62.87 -33.63 -31.28
C GLY A 62 64.19 -32.88 -31.11
N LEU A 63 64.17 -31.56 -31.35
CA LEU A 63 65.30 -30.65 -31.14
C LEU A 63 64.78 -29.22 -30.88
N TRP A 64 65.42 -28.46 -30.00
CA TRP A 64 64.98 -27.10 -29.61
C TRP A 64 65.68 -26.00 -30.42
N THR A 65 64.92 -25.17 -31.15
CA THR A 65 65.25 -23.77 -31.48
C THR A 65 63.99 -22.99 -31.85
N GLY A 66 63.90 -21.72 -31.44
CA GLY A 66 62.78 -20.82 -31.76
C GLY A 66 61.75 -20.78 -30.64
N GLY A 67 61.52 -19.58 -30.08
CA GLY A 67 60.61 -19.40 -28.94
C GLY A 67 59.40 -18.55 -29.30
N GLU A 68 58.23 -18.97 -28.84
CA GLU A 68 57.03 -18.14 -28.73
C GLU A 68 56.59 -18.10 -27.25
N MET A 69 56.01 -16.98 -26.82
CA MET A 69 55.63 -16.79 -25.42
C MET A 69 54.30 -17.47 -25.12
N ALA A 70 54.28 -18.35 -24.11
CA ALA A 70 53.06 -19.01 -23.66
C ALA A 70 52.06 -17.99 -23.09
N ASN A 71 50.82 -18.01 -23.60
CA ASN A 71 49.75 -17.12 -23.15
C ASN A 71 49.40 -17.35 -21.66
N PRO A 72 49.25 -16.29 -20.84
CA PRO A 72 49.02 -16.41 -19.38
C PRO A 72 47.58 -16.82 -18.98
N VAL A 73 46.84 -17.45 -19.89
CA VAL A 73 45.43 -17.84 -19.74
C VAL A 73 45.17 -18.96 -18.71
N PRO A 74 46.02 -20.00 -18.55
CA PRO A 74 45.74 -21.10 -17.62
C PRO A 74 45.58 -20.65 -16.16
N SER A 75 46.40 -19.70 -15.71
CA SER A 75 46.39 -19.21 -14.32
C SER A 75 45.07 -18.52 -13.96
N ALA A 76 44.61 -17.61 -14.81
CA ALA A 76 43.34 -16.91 -14.61
C ALA A 76 42.14 -17.88 -14.59
N CYS A 77 42.14 -18.88 -15.48
CA CYS A 77 41.08 -19.88 -15.55
C CYS A 77 41.02 -20.74 -14.26
N CYS A 78 42.18 -21.18 -13.75
CA CYS A 78 42.26 -21.91 -12.47
C CYS A 78 41.80 -21.05 -11.28
N MET A 79 42.14 -19.76 -11.24
CA MET A 79 41.69 -18.84 -10.18
C MET A 79 40.18 -18.59 -10.24
N VAL A 80 39.59 -18.46 -11.43
CA VAL A 80 38.13 -18.32 -11.59
C VAL A 80 37.42 -19.61 -11.20
N LEU A 81 37.92 -20.78 -11.61
CA LEU A 81 37.34 -22.07 -11.21
C LEU A 81 37.45 -22.31 -9.70
N ALA A 82 38.59 -21.97 -9.07
CA ALA A 82 38.74 -22.04 -7.62
C ALA A 82 37.78 -21.09 -6.90
N ALA A 83 37.63 -19.84 -7.38
CA ALA A 83 36.66 -18.89 -6.81
C ALA A 83 35.21 -19.37 -6.98
N VAL A 84 34.84 -19.93 -8.13
CA VAL A 84 33.51 -20.52 -8.36
C VAL A 84 33.28 -21.72 -7.45
N VAL A 85 34.26 -22.62 -7.28
CA VAL A 85 34.15 -23.77 -6.37
C VAL A 85 34.05 -23.33 -4.91
N VAL A 86 34.81 -22.31 -4.47
CA VAL A 86 34.69 -21.74 -3.13
C VAL A 86 33.32 -21.09 -2.91
N VAL A 87 32.83 -20.29 -3.86
CA VAL A 87 31.49 -19.70 -3.78
C VAL A 87 30.39 -20.76 -3.80
N TYR A 88 30.53 -21.82 -4.60
CA TYR A 88 29.58 -22.93 -4.65
C TYR A 88 29.60 -23.74 -3.34
N ALA A 89 30.79 -23.99 -2.78
CA ALA A 89 30.94 -24.66 -1.48
C ALA A 89 30.43 -23.80 -0.32
N GLN A 90 30.65 -22.48 -0.32
CA GLN A 90 30.07 -21.54 0.64
C GLN A 90 28.53 -21.52 0.53
N ARG A 91 27.98 -21.56 -0.68
CA ARG A 91 26.53 -21.58 -0.92
C ARG A 91 25.87 -22.93 -0.61
N HIS A 92 26.62 -24.04 -0.63
CA HIS A 92 26.16 -25.37 -0.22
C HIS A 92 26.45 -25.74 1.25
N SER A 93 27.29 -24.96 1.95
CA SER A 93 27.56 -25.15 3.40
C SER A 93 26.73 -24.23 4.30
N GLN A 94 25.89 -23.38 3.71
CA GLN A 94 24.86 -22.65 4.43
C GLN A 94 23.65 -23.58 4.63
N PRO A 95 23.34 -24.02 5.87
CA PRO A 95 22.23 -24.93 6.11
C PRO A 95 20.90 -24.25 5.77
N ASP A 96 19.98 -24.98 5.14
CA ASP A 96 18.63 -24.50 4.83
C ASP A 96 17.98 -23.93 6.11
N SER A 97 17.69 -22.63 6.10
CA SER A 97 17.20 -21.90 7.27
C SER A 97 15.73 -22.24 7.57
N HIS A 98 15.52 -23.44 8.10
CA HIS A 98 14.22 -23.98 8.47
C HIS A 98 13.44 -22.95 9.30
N THR A 99 12.26 -22.56 8.83
CA THR A 99 11.41 -21.58 9.52
C THR A 99 10.17 -22.29 10.03
N GLN A 100 10.09 -22.46 11.35
CA GLN A 100 8.96 -23.08 12.02
C GLN A 100 7.93 -22.00 12.39
N PHE A 101 6.67 -22.21 11.99
CA PHE A 101 5.58 -21.29 12.29
C PHE A 101 4.68 -21.91 13.36
N GLU A 102 4.49 -21.20 14.47
CA GLU A 102 3.73 -21.70 15.62
C GLU A 102 2.66 -20.72 16.06
N ARG A 103 1.61 -21.24 16.69
CA ARG A 103 0.48 -20.43 17.15
C ARG A 103 0.75 -19.90 18.56
N VAL A 104 0.40 -18.64 18.82
CA VAL A 104 0.36 -18.09 20.20
C VAL A 104 -0.47 -19.00 21.10
N GLY A 105 0.13 -19.47 22.19
CA GLY A 105 -0.45 -20.43 23.14
C GLY A 105 -0.22 -21.91 22.81
N ALA A 106 0.60 -22.25 21.82
CA ALA A 106 1.03 -23.63 21.57
C ALA A 106 2.20 -24.06 22.47
N ASP A 107 2.42 -25.37 22.60
CA ASP A 107 3.64 -25.94 23.18
C ASP A 107 4.55 -26.40 22.04
N VAL A 108 5.81 -25.94 22.05
CA VAL A 108 6.78 -26.12 20.96
C VAL A 108 7.96 -26.94 21.47
N THR A 109 8.22 -28.08 20.84
CA THR A 109 9.33 -28.98 21.17
C THR A 109 10.29 -29.07 19.99
N MET A 110 11.55 -28.69 20.21
CA MET A 110 12.61 -28.73 19.20
C MET A 110 13.68 -29.75 19.61
N LYS A 111 14.03 -30.67 18.71
CA LYS A 111 15.14 -31.61 18.90
C LYS A 111 16.46 -31.00 18.39
N CYS A 112 17.56 -31.23 19.08
CA CYS A 112 18.90 -30.87 18.60
C CYS A 112 19.35 -31.78 17.44
N GLY A 113 18.82 -31.55 16.24
CA GLY A 113 19.20 -32.28 15.03
C GLY A 113 19.05 -33.80 15.18
N SER A 114 20.11 -34.55 14.86
CA SER A 114 20.15 -36.00 14.98
C SER A 114 20.74 -36.53 16.31
N MET A 115 21.02 -35.67 17.29
CA MET A 115 21.65 -36.08 18.56
C MET A 115 20.79 -37.05 19.37
N ASP A 116 21.41 -37.87 20.23
CA ASP A 116 20.70 -38.72 21.19
C ASP A 116 20.07 -37.92 22.34
N TRP A 117 19.18 -38.54 23.11
CA TRP A 117 18.42 -37.85 24.17
C TRP A 117 19.31 -37.29 25.29
N ASP A 118 20.29 -38.08 25.71
CA ASP A 118 21.23 -37.82 26.80
C ASP A 118 22.49 -37.04 26.36
N ALA A 119 22.57 -36.64 25.10
CA ALA A 119 23.67 -35.83 24.58
C ALA A 119 23.70 -34.44 25.25
N ALA A 120 24.87 -34.06 25.78
CA ALA A 120 25.11 -32.73 26.33
C ALA A 120 25.13 -31.68 25.21
N VAL A 121 24.12 -30.79 25.22
CA VAL A 121 23.94 -29.74 24.21
C VAL A 121 23.62 -28.39 24.85
N THR A 122 24.03 -27.31 24.20
CA THR A 122 23.67 -25.94 24.59
C THR A 122 22.70 -25.37 23.56
N TRP A 123 21.59 -24.79 24.02
CA TRP A 123 20.63 -24.08 23.18
C TRP A 123 20.73 -22.57 23.39
N THR A 124 20.72 -21.82 22.29
CA THR A 124 20.67 -20.34 22.32
C THR A 124 19.51 -19.82 21.47
N VAL A 125 18.98 -18.66 21.84
CA VAL A 125 18.01 -17.89 21.06
C VAL A 125 18.60 -16.53 20.74
N ASN A 126 18.67 -16.16 19.46
CA ASN A 126 19.28 -14.91 18.97
C ASN A 126 20.73 -14.66 19.49
N GLY A 127 21.45 -15.71 19.91
CA GLY A 127 22.80 -15.63 20.48
C GLY A 127 22.88 -15.51 22.01
N THR A 128 21.76 -15.56 22.75
CA THR A 128 21.76 -15.68 24.21
C THR A 128 21.37 -17.10 24.65
N ASP A 129 22.06 -17.65 25.64
CA ASP A 129 21.78 -18.97 26.20
C ASP A 129 20.36 -19.06 26.79
N ILE A 130 19.74 -20.24 26.69
CA ILE A 130 18.41 -20.52 27.23
C ILE A 130 18.52 -21.20 28.60
N ASP A 131 17.67 -20.82 29.53
CA ASP A 131 17.59 -21.40 30.88
C ASP A 131 17.32 -22.92 30.84
N GLU A 132 18.02 -23.67 31.70
CA GLU A 132 17.95 -25.12 31.79
C GLU A 132 16.54 -25.64 32.13
N SER A 133 15.68 -24.81 32.75
CA SER A 133 14.27 -25.16 33.02
C SER A 133 13.42 -25.43 31.77
N HIS A 134 13.87 -24.97 30.60
CA HIS A 134 13.26 -25.26 29.29
C HIS A 134 13.86 -26.48 28.59
N LEU A 135 14.91 -27.09 29.14
CA LEU A 135 15.62 -28.22 28.52
C LEU A 135 15.18 -29.56 29.10
N ASN A 136 15.19 -30.60 28.27
CA ASN A 136 14.91 -31.96 28.69
C ASN A 136 15.77 -32.92 27.87
N GLY A 137 16.98 -33.19 28.35
CA GLY A 137 18.04 -33.78 27.52
C GLY A 137 18.37 -32.87 26.33
N SER A 138 18.56 -33.44 25.15
CA SER A 138 18.85 -32.71 23.92
C SER A 138 17.65 -31.98 23.28
N TYR A 139 16.51 -31.92 23.97
CA TYR A 139 15.28 -31.28 23.52
C TYR A 139 15.02 -29.96 24.26
N LEU A 140 14.62 -28.94 23.49
CA LEU A 140 14.13 -27.66 24.01
C LEU A 140 12.60 -27.65 23.98
N ILE A 141 11.98 -27.35 25.13
CA ILE A 141 10.52 -27.37 25.33
C ILE A 141 10.05 -25.99 25.80
N LEU A 142 9.44 -25.24 24.88
CA LEU A 142 8.76 -23.98 25.16
C LEU A 142 7.25 -24.27 25.33
N LYS A 143 6.61 -23.70 26.35
CA LYS A 143 5.19 -23.92 26.63
C LYS A 143 4.38 -22.63 26.55
N ASN A 144 3.14 -22.72 26.07
CA ASN A 144 2.22 -21.59 25.91
C ASN A 144 2.89 -20.39 25.20
N VAL A 145 3.49 -20.63 24.03
CA VAL A 145 4.44 -19.68 23.41
C VAL A 145 3.80 -18.35 23.02
N ASP A 146 4.58 -17.28 23.12
CA ASP A 146 4.13 -15.91 22.84
C ASP A 146 4.90 -15.27 21.67
N LEU A 147 4.56 -14.02 21.33
CA LEU A 147 5.21 -13.31 20.23
C LEU A 147 6.69 -12.98 20.52
N SER A 148 7.07 -12.81 21.78
CA SER A 148 8.46 -12.48 22.18
C SER A 148 9.44 -13.62 21.92
N GLN A 149 8.98 -14.87 21.97
CA GLN A 149 9.75 -16.09 21.65
C GLN A 149 9.98 -16.30 20.14
N SER A 150 9.65 -15.32 19.29
CA SER A 150 9.97 -15.36 17.86
C SER A 150 11.45 -15.01 17.61
N GLY A 151 12.32 -16.02 17.45
CA GLY A 151 13.76 -15.83 17.28
C GLY A 151 14.44 -16.90 16.42
N GLN A 152 15.74 -16.76 16.22
CA GLN A 152 16.59 -17.80 15.66
C GLN A 152 17.12 -18.68 16.81
N TYR A 153 16.70 -19.93 16.84
CA TYR A 153 17.12 -20.93 17.81
C TYR A 153 18.25 -21.77 17.23
N SER A 154 19.34 -21.93 17.97
CA SER A 154 20.53 -22.68 17.57
C SER A 154 20.93 -23.68 18.65
N CYS A 155 21.32 -24.89 18.27
CA CYS A 155 21.78 -25.93 19.18
C CYS A 155 23.21 -26.37 18.87
N TYR A 156 24.03 -26.50 19.92
CA TYR A 156 25.46 -26.77 19.86
C TYR A 156 25.83 -28.02 20.66
N GLU A 157 26.79 -28.80 20.15
CA GLU A 157 27.32 -30.01 20.81
C GLU A 157 28.44 -29.68 21.82
N GLY A 158 28.17 -29.92 23.10
CA GLY A 158 29.13 -29.89 24.20
C GLY A 158 30.03 -28.65 24.26
N SER A 159 31.22 -28.83 24.83
CA SER A 159 32.25 -27.79 24.94
C SER A 159 32.92 -27.44 23.60
N ALA A 160 32.62 -28.15 22.51
CA ALA A 160 33.16 -27.90 21.18
C ALA A 160 32.41 -26.79 20.42
N TRP A 161 31.21 -26.40 20.89
CA TRP A 161 30.36 -25.38 20.25
C TRP A 161 30.09 -25.66 18.76
N HIS A 162 30.04 -26.93 18.35
CA HIS A 162 29.69 -27.32 17.00
C HIS A 162 28.17 -27.20 16.79
N LEU A 163 27.74 -26.33 15.88
CA LEU A 163 26.33 -26.15 15.52
C LEU A 163 25.76 -27.46 14.91
N LYS A 164 24.75 -28.04 15.55
CA LYS A 164 24.05 -29.27 15.09
C LYS A 164 22.69 -28.99 14.46
N TYR A 165 22.05 -27.90 14.86
CA TYR A 165 20.70 -27.56 14.42
C TYR A 165 20.47 -26.05 14.53
N GLN A 166 19.74 -25.49 13.57
CA GLN A 166 19.28 -24.11 13.60
C GLN A 166 17.88 -24.01 12.98
N THR A 167 16.99 -23.27 13.61
CA THR A 167 15.63 -23.00 13.11
C THR A 167 15.22 -21.59 13.47
N THR A 168 14.38 -20.96 12.64
CA THR A 168 13.76 -19.67 12.97
C THR A 168 12.33 -19.91 13.40
N LEU A 169 12.04 -19.71 14.69
CA LEU A 169 10.68 -19.78 15.22
C LEU A 169 9.96 -18.45 14.93
N LYS A 170 8.77 -18.54 14.36
CA LYS A 170 7.87 -17.42 14.11
C LYS A 170 6.50 -17.71 14.72
N VAL A 171 6.27 -17.14 15.89
CA VAL A 171 5.00 -17.27 16.60
C VAL A 171 4.00 -16.23 16.06
N GLY A 172 2.77 -16.66 15.82
CA GLY A 172 1.72 -15.79 15.28
C GLY A 172 0.31 -16.35 15.45
N THR A 173 -0.62 -15.89 14.62
CA THR A 173 -2.00 -16.37 14.62
C THR A 173 -2.52 -16.68 13.21
N PRO A 174 -3.42 -17.67 13.07
CA PRO A 174 -4.12 -17.92 11.80
C PRO A 174 -4.97 -16.70 11.42
N PRO A 175 -5.20 -16.46 10.12
CA PRO A 175 -5.90 -15.26 9.68
C PRO A 175 -7.39 -15.32 10.05
N ARG A 176 -7.92 -14.19 10.51
CA ARG A 176 -9.38 -13.97 10.59
C ARG A 176 -9.94 -13.66 9.21
N GLU A 177 -11.27 -13.65 9.11
CA GLU A 177 -11.98 -13.22 7.90
C GLU A 177 -11.54 -11.80 7.50
N PRO A 178 -10.99 -11.59 6.28
CA PRO A 178 -10.49 -10.29 5.85
C PRO A 178 -11.62 -9.33 5.50
N VAL A 179 -11.48 -8.06 5.86
CA VAL A 179 -12.42 -7.02 5.43
C VAL A 179 -12.15 -6.71 3.95
N LEU A 180 -13.14 -6.95 3.10
CA LEU A 180 -13.11 -6.75 1.65
C LEU A 180 -14.13 -5.67 1.27
N MET A 181 -13.68 -4.63 0.56
CA MET A 181 -14.50 -3.50 0.14
C MET A 181 -14.26 -3.21 -1.34
N CYS A 182 -15.32 -3.05 -2.13
CA CYS A 182 -15.23 -2.71 -3.56
C CYS A 182 -16.01 -1.42 -3.86
N ARG A 183 -15.47 -0.54 -4.70
CA ARG A 183 -16.03 0.78 -5.05
C ARG A 183 -15.71 1.13 -6.50
N SER A 184 -16.69 1.71 -7.20
CA SER A 184 -16.50 2.36 -8.49
C SER A 184 -16.55 3.88 -8.33
N ASN A 185 -15.37 4.51 -8.42
CA ASN A 185 -15.19 5.97 -8.42
C ASN A 185 -14.95 6.54 -9.83
N ASN A 186 -14.81 5.66 -10.83
CA ASN A 186 -14.49 5.97 -12.23
C ASN A 186 -15.46 5.29 -13.21
N TYR A 187 -16.70 5.05 -12.80
CA TYR A 187 -17.78 4.56 -13.66
C TYR A 187 -17.90 5.45 -14.92
N PRO A 188 -18.06 4.90 -16.13
CA PRO A 188 -18.31 3.50 -16.47
C PRO A 188 -17.03 2.66 -16.77
N LYS A 189 -15.82 3.10 -16.40
CA LYS A 189 -14.57 2.38 -16.79
C LYS A 189 -14.31 1.11 -15.98
N GLY A 190 -14.64 1.11 -14.68
CA GLY A 190 -14.38 -0.04 -13.83
C GLY A 190 -14.70 0.18 -12.35
N PHE A 191 -14.13 -0.67 -11.51
CA PHE A 191 -14.13 -0.56 -10.06
C PHE A 191 -12.83 -1.07 -9.47
N TYR A 192 -12.52 -0.69 -8.24
CA TYR A 192 -11.45 -1.31 -7.48
C TYR A 192 -12.02 -2.10 -6.30
N CYS A 193 -11.28 -3.13 -5.89
CA CYS A 193 -11.47 -3.79 -4.60
C CYS A 193 -10.21 -3.60 -3.75
N SER A 194 -10.38 -3.35 -2.46
CA SER A 194 -9.30 -3.22 -1.49
C SER A 194 -9.62 -3.92 -0.18
N TRP A 195 -8.57 -4.35 0.54
CA TRP A 195 -8.75 -5.23 1.69
C TRP A 195 -7.74 -5.03 2.83
N HIS A 196 -8.13 -5.48 4.02
CA HIS A 196 -7.25 -5.55 5.19
C HIS A 196 -7.68 -6.68 6.13
N LEU A 197 -6.80 -7.09 7.04
CA LEU A 197 -7.16 -7.97 8.16
C LEU A 197 -7.63 -7.10 9.34
N PRO A 198 -8.73 -7.47 10.03
CA PRO A 198 -9.21 -6.73 11.20
C PRO A 198 -8.30 -6.90 12.43
N THR A 199 -7.42 -7.91 12.42
CA THR A 199 -6.44 -8.18 13.48
C THR A 199 -5.11 -8.63 12.86
N PRO A 200 -3.94 -8.18 13.36
CA PRO A 200 -2.63 -8.64 12.88
C PRO A 200 -2.40 -10.12 13.19
N THR A 201 -1.71 -10.82 12.29
CA THR A 201 -1.31 -12.24 12.42
C THR A 201 0.12 -12.44 12.92
N TYR A 202 0.94 -11.38 12.88
CA TYR A 202 2.38 -11.37 13.20
C TYR A 202 3.29 -12.26 12.34
N ILE A 203 2.72 -13.06 11.44
CA ILE A 203 3.41 -13.88 10.43
C ILE A 203 2.96 -13.52 9.00
N PRO A 204 3.78 -13.78 7.96
CA PRO A 204 3.48 -13.38 6.58
C PRO A 204 2.17 -13.97 6.05
N ASN A 205 1.35 -13.14 5.40
CA ASN A 205 0.09 -13.55 4.76
C ASN A 205 0.16 -13.39 3.25
N ILE A 206 -0.48 -14.30 2.52
CA ILE A 206 -0.67 -14.27 1.07
C ILE A 206 -2.15 -13.99 0.78
N PHE A 207 -2.43 -13.01 -0.09
CA PHE A 207 -3.78 -12.61 -0.48
C PHE A 207 -4.07 -12.96 -1.95
N ASN A 208 -4.96 -13.93 -2.13
CA ASN A 208 -5.45 -14.36 -3.44
C ASN A 208 -6.89 -13.91 -3.61
N ILE A 209 -7.19 -13.24 -4.71
CA ILE A 209 -8.50 -12.65 -5.01
C ILE A 209 -8.95 -13.15 -6.38
N SER A 210 -10.17 -13.69 -6.44
CA SER A 210 -10.84 -14.05 -7.69
C SER A 210 -12.12 -13.23 -7.84
N VAL A 211 -12.43 -12.87 -9.08
CA VAL A 211 -13.58 -12.04 -9.44
C VAL A 211 -14.33 -12.76 -10.56
N ILE A 212 -15.64 -12.94 -10.38
CA ILE A 212 -16.49 -13.65 -11.33
C ILE A 212 -17.69 -12.76 -11.66
N HIS A 213 -18.01 -12.65 -12.95
CA HIS A 213 -19.21 -11.98 -13.44
C HIS A 213 -20.05 -13.02 -14.21
N GLY A 214 -21.08 -13.54 -13.54
CA GLY A 214 -21.89 -14.66 -14.04
C GLY A 214 -21.05 -15.94 -14.14
N THR A 215 -20.66 -16.31 -15.36
CA THR A 215 -19.79 -17.45 -15.66
C THR A 215 -18.37 -17.05 -16.11
N LYS A 216 -18.09 -15.76 -16.28
CA LYS A 216 -16.77 -15.27 -16.72
C LYS A 216 -15.89 -14.95 -15.51
N GLU A 217 -14.69 -15.50 -15.47
CA GLU A 217 -13.63 -15.02 -14.58
C GLU A 217 -13.07 -13.68 -15.09
N MET A 218 -12.71 -12.80 -14.16
CA MET A 218 -12.32 -11.41 -14.41
C MET A 218 -10.90 -11.17 -13.92
N VAL A 219 -10.09 -10.51 -14.75
CA VAL A 219 -8.73 -10.09 -14.36
C VAL A 219 -8.81 -8.94 -13.35
N CYS A 220 -8.01 -9.06 -12.28
CA CYS A 220 -7.88 -8.09 -11.19
C CYS A 220 -6.44 -7.56 -11.22
N GLU A 221 -6.27 -6.35 -11.79
CA GLU A 221 -5.00 -5.66 -12.00
C GLU A 221 -4.50 -5.15 -10.64
N LYS A 222 -3.61 -5.91 -9.96
CA LYS A 222 -3.11 -5.58 -8.61
C LYS A 222 -2.14 -4.39 -8.64
N ASP A 223 -2.35 -3.44 -7.74
CA ASP A 223 -1.46 -2.29 -7.56
C ASP A 223 -0.10 -2.72 -6.98
N ALA A 224 1.00 -2.20 -7.52
CA ALA A 224 2.35 -2.41 -6.96
C ALA A 224 2.46 -1.81 -5.54
N VAL A 225 1.87 -0.62 -5.37
CA VAL A 225 1.62 0.06 -4.08
C VAL A 225 0.27 0.78 -4.21
N PRO A 226 -0.72 0.55 -3.32
CA PRO A 226 -0.72 -0.37 -2.19
C PRO A 226 -1.07 -1.81 -2.61
N LYS A 227 -0.28 -2.80 -2.17
CA LYS A 227 -0.44 -4.24 -2.52
C LYS A 227 -1.79 -4.88 -2.17
N ASN A 228 -2.62 -4.19 -1.39
CA ASN A 228 -3.95 -4.64 -0.96
C ASN A 228 -5.09 -3.97 -1.76
N ARG A 229 -4.85 -3.61 -3.03
CA ARG A 229 -5.83 -3.09 -3.96
C ARG A 229 -5.65 -3.74 -5.34
N CYS A 230 -6.74 -3.94 -6.06
CA CYS A 230 -6.70 -4.20 -7.50
C CYS A 230 -7.89 -3.55 -8.22
N HIS A 231 -7.73 -3.34 -9.53
CA HIS A 231 -8.72 -2.73 -10.41
C HIS A 231 -9.30 -3.78 -11.36
N ILE A 232 -10.59 -3.64 -11.65
CA ILE A 232 -11.37 -4.52 -12.53
C ILE A 232 -12.14 -3.62 -13.49
N ARG A 233 -12.05 -3.92 -14.80
CA ARG A 233 -12.79 -3.19 -15.84
C ARG A 233 -14.17 -3.83 -16.03
N TYR A 234 -15.21 -3.04 -16.30
CA TYR A 234 -16.52 -3.60 -16.63
C TYR A 234 -16.50 -4.25 -18.02
N LEU A 235 -17.14 -5.43 -18.18
CA LEU A 235 -17.28 -6.10 -19.49
C LEU A 235 -18.48 -5.61 -20.29
N GLN A 236 -19.55 -5.27 -19.59
CA GLN A 236 -20.84 -4.87 -20.15
C GLN A 236 -21.52 -4.01 -19.10
N LEU A 237 -21.81 -2.76 -19.46
CA LEU A 237 -22.54 -1.83 -18.61
C LEU A 237 -24.01 -2.24 -18.49
N PHE A 238 -24.64 -1.80 -17.40
CA PHE A 238 -26.03 -2.06 -17.06
C PHE A 238 -26.40 -3.55 -16.97
N SER A 239 -25.42 -4.40 -16.60
CA SER A 239 -25.67 -5.83 -16.47
C SER A 239 -26.52 -6.16 -15.25
N THR A 240 -27.54 -7.00 -15.44
CA THR A 240 -28.34 -7.60 -14.34
C THR A 240 -27.63 -8.78 -13.66
N VAL A 241 -26.44 -9.14 -14.15
CA VAL A 241 -25.58 -10.16 -13.56
C VAL A 241 -24.78 -9.55 -12.41
N LYS A 242 -24.75 -10.23 -11.26
CA LYS A 242 -23.97 -9.77 -10.11
C LYS A 242 -22.50 -10.12 -10.26
N TYR A 243 -21.63 -9.20 -9.81
CA TYR A 243 -20.22 -9.49 -9.58
C TYR A 243 -20.07 -10.24 -8.25
N LYS A 244 -19.28 -11.31 -8.26
CA LYS A 244 -18.90 -12.09 -7.07
C LYS A 244 -17.39 -11.99 -6.90
N VAL A 245 -16.96 -11.36 -5.81
CA VAL A 245 -15.53 -11.20 -5.46
C VAL A 245 -15.23 -12.07 -4.26
N THR A 246 -14.25 -12.95 -4.38
CA THR A 246 -13.79 -13.84 -3.29
C THR A 246 -12.33 -13.52 -2.96
N LEU A 247 -12.07 -13.05 -1.74
CA LEU A 247 -10.72 -12.83 -1.21
C LEU A 247 -10.38 -13.96 -0.25
N THR A 248 -9.34 -14.74 -0.57
CA THR A 248 -8.73 -15.73 0.31
C THR A 248 -7.42 -15.19 0.89
N VAL A 249 -7.25 -15.33 2.19
CA VAL A 249 -6.03 -15.04 2.93
C VAL A 249 -5.46 -16.32 3.53
N THR A 250 -4.18 -16.57 3.32
CA THR A 250 -3.47 -17.77 3.81
C THR A 250 -2.17 -17.38 4.48
N ASN A 251 -1.85 -18.01 5.60
CA ASN A 251 -0.51 -18.05 6.19
C ASN A 251 -0.18 -19.47 6.65
N ALA A 252 1.01 -19.68 7.22
CA ALA A 252 1.49 -21.00 7.62
C ALA A 252 0.62 -21.69 8.71
N LEU A 253 -0.20 -20.94 9.45
CA LEU A 253 -1.08 -21.46 10.50
C LEU A 253 -2.52 -21.69 10.04
N GLY A 254 -2.88 -21.31 8.81
CA GLY A 254 -4.22 -21.55 8.26
C GLY A 254 -4.65 -20.59 7.16
N LYS A 255 -5.91 -20.73 6.74
CA LYS A 255 -6.55 -19.92 5.71
C LYS A 255 -7.92 -19.44 6.14
N ASN A 256 -8.35 -18.31 5.58
CA ASN A 256 -9.69 -17.75 5.75
C ASN A 256 -10.11 -17.03 4.46
N TYR A 257 -11.40 -16.73 4.28
CA TYR A 257 -11.87 -16.06 3.07
C TYR A 257 -13.14 -15.25 3.31
N THR A 258 -13.35 -14.25 2.46
CA THR A 258 -14.54 -13.39 2.45
C THR A 258 -15.09 -13.35 1.02
N THR A 259 -16.41 -13.46 0.88
CA THR A 259 -17.08 -13.34 -0.43
C THR A 259 -18.10 -12.22 -0.38
N VAL A 260 -17.94 -11.22 -1.24
CA VAL A 260 -18.98 -10.18 -1.47
C VAL A 260 -19.62 -10.41 -2.84
N THR A 261 -20.92 -10.15 -2.93
CA THR A 261 -21.67 -10.24 -4.19
C THR A 261 -22.53 -8.99 -4.34
N PHE A 262 -22.42 -8.29 -5.45
CA PHE A 262 -23.07 -6.99 -5.66
C PHE A 262 -23.48 -6.76 -7.12
N ASP A 263 -24.48 -5.92 -7.29
CA ASP A 263 -24.89 -5.34 -8.58
C ASP A 263 -23.96 -4.19 -8.95
N GLU A 264 -23.72 -3.98 -10.25
CA GLU A 264 -22.86 -2.94 -10.80
C GLU A 264 -23.14 -1.55 -10.19
N PHE A 265 -24.42 -1.16 -10.19
CA PHE A 265 -24.92 0.12 -9.70
C PHE A 265 -24.76 0.32 -8.19
N ALA A 266 -24.64 -0.75 -7.40
CA ALA A 266 -24.64 -0.69 -5.94
C ALA A 266 -23.29 -0.21 -5.37
N ILE A 267 -22.19 -0.39 -6.11
CA ILE A 267 -20.83 0.01 -5.69
C ILE A 267 -20.38 1.35 -6.27
N VAL A 268 -21.21 2.01 -7.09
CA VAL A 268 -20.90 3.34 -7.62
C VAL A 268 -20.91 4.37 -6.50
N LYS A 269 -19.77 5.06 -6.35
CA LYS A 269 -19.59 6.18 -5.43
C LYS A 269 -18.46 7.07 -5.99
N PRO A 270 -18.80 8.18 -6.68
CA PRO A 270 -17.81 9.14 -7.16
C PRO A 270 -16.87 9.61 -6.04
N ASP A 271 -15.70 10.11 -6.39
CA ASP A 271 -14.88 10.86 -5.44
C ASP A 271 -15.48 12.26 -5.19
N PRO A 272 -15.06 12.99 -4.13
CA PRO A 272 -15.62 14.30 -3.82
C PRO A 272 -15.31 15.32 -4.93
N PRO A 273 -16.17 16.35 -5.14
CA PRO A 273 -15.89 17.45 -6.06
C PRO A 273 -14.54 18.11 -5.82
N GLU A 274 -13.82 18.39 -6.91
CA GLU A 274 -12.50 19.01 -6.89
C GLU A 274 -12.59 20.53 -7.02
N SER A 275 -11.51 21.23 -6.66
CA SER A 275 -11.37 22.69 -6.84
C SER A 275 -12.57 23.51 -6.36
N VAL A 276 -13.17 23.13 -5.22
CA VAL A 276 -14.25 23.89 -4.59
C VAL A 276 -13.72 25.27 -4.18
N VAL A 277 -14.44 26.33 -4.54
CA VAL A 277 -14.12 27.72 -4.20
C VAL A 277 -15.42 28.44 -3.86
N ALA A 278 -15.39 29.31 -2.85
CA ALA A 278 -16.50 30.22 -2.52
C ALA A 278 -15.99 31.68 -2.53
N LYS A 279 -16.76 32.59 -3.14
CA LYS A 279 -16.39 34.00 -3.34
C LYS A 279 -17.52 34.95 -2.89
N PRO A 280 -17.20 36.11 -2.29
CA PRO A 280 -18.17 37.16 -2.04
C PRO A 280 -18.66 37.76 -3.36
N VAL A 281 -19.99 37.87 -3.53
CA VAL A 281 -20.56 38.59 -4.68
C VAL A 281 -20.49 40.10 -4.40
N PRO A 282 -19.84 40.91 -5.27
CA PRO A 282 -19.69 42.35 -5.03
C PRO A 282 -21.02 43.07 -4.78
N ASN A 283 -21.00 44.05 -3.88
CA ASN A 283 -22.15 44.85 -3.47
C ASN A 283 -23.34 44.04 -2.88
N ASN A 284 -23.15 42.76 -2.56
CA ASN A 284 -24.22 41.86 -2.10
C ASN A 284 -23.85 41.19 -0.75
N PRO A 285 -24.12 41.84 0.39
CA PRO A 285 -23.66 41.38 1.71
C PRO A 285 -24.35 40.11 2.24
N ARG A 286 -25.23 39.48 1.45
CA ARG A 286 -25.88 38.20 1.78
C ARG A 286 -25.68 37.11 0.71
N ARG A 287 -24.73 37.31 -0.21
CA ARG A 287 -24.46 36.36 -1.29
C ARG A 287 -23.03 35.81 -1.28
N LEU A 288 -22.93 34.51 -1.51
CA LEU A 288 -21.69 33.78 -1.78
C LEU A 288 -21.88 32.98 -3.07
N GLU A 289 -21.03 33.20 -4.06
CA GLU A 289 -20.93 32.36 -5.25
C GLU A 289 -20.01 31.18 -4.92
N VAL A 290 -20.52 29.97 -4.99
CA VAL A 290 -19.78 28.72 -4.79
C VAL A 290 -19.63 28.04 -6.15
N SER A 291 -18.43 27.57 -6.48
CA SER A 291 -18.19 26.76 -7.68
C SER A 291 -17.19 25.64 -7.40
N TRP A 292 -17.25 24.60 -8.22
CA TRP A 292 -16.43 23.39 -8.13
C TRP A 292 -16.18 22.79 -9.51
N GLN A 293 -15.39 21.72 -9.55
CA GLN A 293 -15.15 20.90 -10.72
C GLN A 293 -15.60 19.45 -10.45
N ASN A 294 -15.91 18.73 -11.51
CA ASN A 294 -16.18 17.30 -11.44
C ASN A 294 -14.91 16.56 -10.99
N PRO A 295 -15.03 15.43 -10.26
CA PRO A 295 -13.86 14.66 -9.84
C PRO A 295 -13.09 14.16 -11.06
N SER A 296 -11.77 14.30 -11.07
CA SER A 296 -10.88 13.87 -12.16
C SER A 296 -10.91 12.36 -12.40
N SER A 297 -11.38 11.58 -11.42
CA SER A 297 -11.65 10.15 -11.56
C SER A 297 -12.90 9.85 -12.40
N TRP A 298 -13.86 10.78 -12.49
CA TRP A 298 -15.11 10.61 -13.23
C TRP A 298 -14.92 10.96 -14.71
N PRO A 299 -14.92 9.97 -15.62
CA PRO A 299 -14.30 10.14 -16.93
C PRO A 299 -15.21 10.68 -18.03
N ASP A 300 -16.52 10.66 -17.83
CA ASP A 300 -17.54 11.02 -18.82
C ASP A 300 -18.79 11.59 -18.13
N PRO A 301 -18.73 12.86 -17.67
CA PRO A 301 -19.86 13.52 -17.03
C PRO A 301 -20.97 13.92 -18.01
N GLU A 302 -20.75 13.83 -19.32
CA GLU A 302 -21.76 14.16 -20.34
C GLU A 302 -22.71 12.97 -20.54
N SER A 303 -22.18 11.74 -20.62
CA SER A 303 -23.00 10.53 -20.66
C SER A 303 -23.51 10.09 -19.28
N PHE A 304 -22.77 10.41 -18.21
CA PHE A 304 -23.08 10.02 -16.83
C PHE A 304 -23.07 11.25 -15.91
N PRO A 305 -24.14 12.06 -15.95
CA PRO A 305 -24.20 13.33 -15.23
C PRO A 305 -24.16 13.14 -13.71
N LEU A 306 -23.28 13.92 -13.08
CA LEU A 306 -23.22 14.03 -11.63
C LEU A 306 -24.18 15.11 -11.14
N LYS A 307 -24.93 14.79 -10.08
CA LYS A 307 -25.63 15.76 -9.25
C LYS A 307 -24.87 16.01 -7.96
N PHE A 308 -25.11 17.17 -7.36
CA PHE A 308 -24.35 17.66 -6.21
C PHE A 308 -25.25 17.92 -5.00
N PHE A 309 -24.70 17.67 -3.82
CA PHE A 309 -25.30 18.08 -2.55
C PHE A 309 -24.37 19.10 -1.91
N LEU A 310 -24.80 20.36 -1.92
CA LEU A 310 -24.12 21.47 -1.27
C LEU A 310 -24.59 21.55 0.19
N ARG A 311 -23.66 21.67 1.13
CA ARG A 311 -23.98 22.06 2.52
C ARG A 311 -23.18 23.28 2.94
N TYR A 312 -23.82 24.14 3.72
CA TYR A 312 -23.19 25.34 4.27
C TYR A 312 -23.75 25.68 5.65
N ARG A 313 -22.93 26.32 6.49
CA ARG A 313 -23.35 26.93 7.75
C ARG A 313 -22.42 28.10 8.12
N PRO A 314 -22.91 29.14 8.80
CA PRO A 314 -22.04 30.15 9.39
C PRO A 314 -21.28 29.55 10.59
N LEU A 315 -20.08 30.03 10.90
CA LEU A 315 -19.33 29.59 12.10
C LEU A 315 -20.06 29.85 13.43
N ILE A 316 -21.07 30.73 13.43
CA ILE A 316 -21.89 31.05 14.61
C ILE A 316 -23.06 30.07 14.86
N LEU A 317 -23.30 29.08 14.00
CA LEU A 317 -24.36 28.08 14.16
C LEU A 317 -23.89 26.69 13.73
N ASP A 318 -24.22 25.64 14.48
CA ASP A 318 -23.90 24.24 14.12
C ASP A 318 -24.92 23.55 13.20
N GLN A 319 -26.04 24.22 12.91
CA GLN A 319 -27.04 23.72 11.97
C GLN A 319 -26.58 23.90 10.52
N TRP A 320 -26.52 22.80 9.77
CA TRP A 320 -26.23 22.80 8.34
C TRP A 320 -27.47 23.07 7.50
N GLN A 321 -27.35 24.02 6.58
CA GLN A 321 -28.26 24.22 5.45
C GLN A 321 -27.79 23.34 4.29
N HIS A 322 -28.73 22.86 3.47
CA HIS A 322 -28.48 21.89 2.42
C HIS A 322 -29.23 22.25 1.14
N VAL A 323 -28.61 22.03 -0.02
CA VAL A 323 -29.22 22.20 -1.35
C VAL A 323 -28.77 21.04 -2.25
N GLU A 324 -29.72 20.34 -2.87
CA GLU A 324 -29.44 19.36 -3.94
C GLU A 324 -29.55 20.06 -5.30
N LEU A 325 -28.60 19.77 -6.19
CA LEU A 325 -28.39 20.45 -7.46
C LEU A 325 -28.18 19.39 -8.56
N SER A 326 -29.09 19.33 -9.53
CA SER A 326 -29.02 18.33 -10.62
C SER A 326 -28.24 18.80 -11.84
N ASP A 327 -27.92 20.09 -11.92
CA ASP A 327 -27.32 20.75 -13.08
C ASP A 327 -26.22 21.75 -12.68
N GLY A 328 -25.18 21.83 -13.52
CA GLY A 328 -24.06 22.77 -13.37
C GLY A 328 -23.06 22.42 -12.25
N THR A 329 -22.00 23.23 -12.15
CA THR A 329 -20.96 23.10 -11.10
C THR A 329 -20.77 24.39 -10.29
N SER A 330 -21.84 25.18 -10.16
CA SER A 330 -21.87 26.37 -9.32
C SER A 330 -23.25 26.65 -8.73
N HIS A 331 -23.29 27.38 -7.62
CA HIS A 331 -24.50 27.81 -6.94
C HIS A 331 -24.27 29.13 -6.20
N THR A 332 -25.26 30.02 -6.19
CA THR A 332 -25.22 31.26 -5.38
C THR A 332 -26.07 31.09 -4.12
N ILE A 333 -25.42 31.00 -2.96
CA ILE A 333 -26.09 31.14 -1.66
C ILE A 333 -26.63 32.58 -1.57
N THR A 334 -27.88 32.78 -1.12
CA THR A 334 -28.56 34.10 -1.16
C THR A 334 -29.08 34.61 0.18
N ASP A 335 -28.98 33.79 1.23
CA ASP A 335 -29.47 34.01 2.58
C ASP A 335 -28.33 34.14 3.62
N ALA A 336 -27.08 34.32 3.15
CA ALA A 336 -25.92 34.34 4.02
C ALA A 336 -25.93 35.53 5.01
N TYR A 337 -25.48 35.32 6.24
CA TYR A 337 -25.37 36.38 7.24
C TYR A 337 -24.19 37.32 6.92
N ALA A 338 -24.48 38.62 6.80
CA ALA A 338 -23.49 39.65 6.48
C ALA A 338 -22.34 39.68 7.50
N GLY A 339 -21.09 39.71 6.99
CA GLY A 339 -19.89 39.74 7.82
C GLY A 339 -19.71 38.51 8.73
N LYS A 340 -20.33 37.36 8.41
CA LYS A 340 -20.09 36.07 9.07
C LYS A 340 -19.40 35.11 8.12
N GLU A 341 -18.37 34.45 8.62
CA GLU A 341 -17.67 33.39 7.91
C GLU A 341 -18.52 32.11 7.86
N TYR A 342 -18.51 31.43 6.72
CA TYR A 342 -19.21 30.18 6.45
C TYR A 342 -18.22 29.05 6.19
N ILE A 343 -18.56 27.85 6.71
CA ILE A 343 -17.99 26.59 6.23
C ILE A 343 -18.90 26.06 5.12
N ILE A 344 -18.32 25.68 3.99
CA ILE A 344 -19.03 25.19 2.79
C ILE A 344 -18.37 23.88 2.32
N GLN A 345 -19.18 22.89 1.98
CA GLN A 345 -18.74 21.60 1.42
C GLN A 345 -19.71 21.10 0.35
N VAL A 346 -19.20 20.33 -0.61
CA VAL A 346 -20.00 19.71 -1.69
C VAL A 346 -19.75 18.20 -1.69
N ALA A 347 -20.77 17.41 -2.00
CA ALA A 347 -20.66 15.99 -2.33
C ALA A 347 -21.25 15.74 -3.72
N ALA A 348 -20.79 14.70 -4.42
CA ALA A 348 -21.27 14.29 -5.75
C ALA A 348 -21.95 12.91 -5.69
N LYS A 349 -22.94 12.67 -6.54
CA LYS A 349 -23.49 11.35 -6.85
C LYS A 349 -23.77 11.30 -8.35
N ASP A 350 -23.68 10.13 -8.97
CA ASP A 350 -24.39 9.89 -10.22
C ASP A 350 -25.89 10.22 -10.03
N ASN A 351 -26.55 10.81 -11.03
CA ASN A 351 -27.95 11.20 -10.92
C ASN A 351 -28.84 10.06 -10.38
N ASP A 352 -28.72 8.87 -10.96
CA ASP A 352 -29.63 7.74 -10.78
C ASP A 352 -29.02 6.65 -9.87
N ILE A 353 -27.80 6.20 -10.15
CA ILE A 353 -27.20 5.02 -9.50
C ILE A 353 -26.25 5.36 -8.34
N GLY A 354 -25.87 4.33 -7.57
CA GLY A 354 -24.82 4.45 -6.55
C GLY A 354 -25.19 5.27 -5.31
N THR A 355 -24.15 5.78 -4.65
CA THR A 355 -24.21 6.49 -3.37
C THR A 355 -23.41 7.80 -3.42
N TRP A 356 -23.78 8.75 -2.56
CA TRP A 356 -23.06 10.02 -2.43
C TRP A 356 -21.58 9.81 -2.10
N SER A 357 -20.73 10.63 -2.70
CA SER A 357 -19.31 10.77 -2.38
C SER A 357 -19.12 11.10 -0.90
N ASP A 358 -17.89 10.98 -0.43
CA ASP A 358 -17.49 11.66 0.79
C ASP A 358 -17.54 13.18 0.57
N TRP A 359 -17.65 13.99 1.63
CA TRP A 359 -17.70 15.45 1.49
C TRP A 359 -16.36 15.99 0.99
N SER A 360 -16.39 17.05 0.17
CA SER A 360 -15.21 17.79 -0.25
C SER A 360 -14.39 18.29 0.95
N VAL A 361 -13.13 18.69 0.70
CA VAL A 361 -12.42 19.55 1.64
C VAL A 361 -13.29 20.78 1.94
N ALA A 362 -13.33 21.18 3.21
CA ALA A 362 -14.13 22.31 3.65
C ALA A 362 -13.50 23.63 3.19
N VAL A 363 -14.31 24.49 2.56
CA VAL A 363 -13.88 25.83 2.15
C VAL A 363 -14.54 26.89 3.02
N HIS A 364 -13.80 27.97 3.23
CA HIS A 364 -14.17 29.06 4.13
C HIS A 364 -14.37 30.35 3.32
N ALA A 365 -15.47 31.05 3.55
CA ALA A 365 -15.73 32.34 2.90
C ALA A 365 -16.64 33.24 3.75
N THR A 366 -16.46 34.56 3.63
CA THR A 366 -17.32 35.58 4.25
C THR A 366 -18.03 36.35 3.13
N PRO A 367 -19.34 36.62 3.23
CA PRO A 367 -20.07 37.46 2.26
C PRO A 367 -19.46 38.86 2.15
N TRP A 368 -19.75 39.55 1.05
CA TRP A 368 -19.18 40.88 0.79
C TRP A 368 -19.47 41.88 1.92
N THR A 369 -18.46 42.63 2.33
CA THR A 369 -18.57 43.75 3.27
C THR A 369 -18.08 45.01 2.57
N GLU A 370 -18.69 46.16 2.87
CA GLU A 370 -18.04 47.44 2.54
C GLU A 370 -16.68 47.51 3.25
N GLU A 371 -15.62 47.84 2.50
CA GLU A 371 -14.37 48.25 3.13
C GLU A 371 -14.64 49.50 3.97
N PRO A 372 -14.21 49.55 5.25
CA PRO A 372 -14.42 50.70 6.08
C PRO A 372 -13.65 51.89 5.49
N LYS A 373 -14.38 52.79 4.82
CA LYS A 373 -13.84 54.05 4.31
C LYS A 373 -13.15 54.77 5.47
N HIS A 374 -11.83 54.86 5.43
CA HIS A 374 -11.09 55.67 6.39
C HIS A 374 -11.62 57.10 6.27
N LEU A 375 -12.27 57.60 7.34
CA LEU A 375 -12.56 59.02 7.45
C LEU A 375 -11.22 59.73 7.63
N THR A 376 -10.67 60.22 6.52
CA THR A 376 -9.59 61.21 6.53
C THR A 376 -10.15 62.45 7.22
N THR A 377 -9.88 62.59 8.52
CA THR A 377 -10.27 63.76 9.30
C THR A 377 -9.40 64.94 8.89
N GLU A 378 -9.76 65.58 7.78
CA GLU A 378 -9.18 66.84 7.33
C GLU A 378 -9.64 67.96 8.27
N ALA A 379 -8.94 68.08 9.40
CA ALA A 379 -9.22 69.08 10.41
C ALA A 379 -8.84 70.47 9.89
N GLN A 380 -9.85 71.24 9.45
CA GLN A 380 -9.70 72.68 9.22
C GLN A 380 -9.32 73.38 10.54
N ILE A 381 -8.02 73.61 10.75
CA ILE A 381 -7.54 74.59 11.73
C ILE A 381 -7.39 75.92 11.01
N THR A 382 -8.38 76.79 11.20
CA THR A 382 -8.45 78.11 10.59
C THR A 382 -7.81 79.15 11.51
N GLU A 383 -6.50 79.38 11.37
CA GLU A 383 -5.83 80.51 12.03
C GLU A 383 -5.05 81.38 11.04
N THR A 384 -5.10 82.69 11.25
CA THR A 384 -4.42 83.71 10.46
C THR A 384 -3.79 84.70 11.43
N THR A 385 -2.45 84.85 11.41
CA THR A 385 -1.73 86.12 11.71
C THR A 385 -0.21 85.98 11.46
N SER A 386 0.27 86.73 10.47
CA SER A 386 1.55 87.48 10.37
C SER A 386 2.88 86.98 10.99
N ALA A 387 3.89 86.88 10.10
CA ALA A 387 5.31 87.32 10.27
C ALA A 387 6.20 86.67 11.37
N SER A 388 7.53 86.47 11.19
CA SER A 388 8.44 86.75 10.05
C SER A 388 9.78 86.00 10.18
N THR A 389 10.42 85.73 9.03
CA THR A 389 11.88 85.64 8.77
C THR A 389 12.83 85.01 9.81
N SER A 390 13.39 83.83 9.50
CA SER A 390 14.84 83.57 9.54
C SER A 390 15.23 82.29 8.77
N SER A 391 16.51 82.14 8.44
CA SER A 391 17.05 81.14 7.49
C SER A 391 18.05 80.14 8.13
N PHE A 392 18.41 79.13 7.32
CA PHE A 392 19.60 78.23 7.38
C PHE A 392 19.45 76.75 7.77
N MET A 393 19.66 75.90 6.75
CA MET A 393 20.54 74.71 6.68
C MET A 393 20.64 73.74 7.88
N ALA A 394 20.34 72.47 7.61
CA ALA A 394 20.88 71.33 8.36
C ALA A 394 22.40 71.15 8.09
N PRO A 395 23.16 70.63 9.08
CA PRO A 395 23.96 69.43 8.84
C PRO A 395 23.92 68.46 10.08
N PRO A 396 24.91 67.59 10.42
CA PRO A 396 24.69 66.15 10.18
C PRO A 396 25.11 65.16 11.30
N THR A 397 24.78 63.89 11.08
CA THR A 397 25.46 62.60 11.44
C THR A 397 26.40 62.44 12.68
N THR A 398 26.52 61.14 13.08
CA THR A 398 27.61 60.52 13.90
C THR A 398 27.42 60.54 15.44
N LYS A 399 27.86 59.54 16.24
CA LYS A 399 28.39 58.15 16.01
C LYS A 399 28.56 57.39 17.36
N ILE A 400 28.89 56.07 17.31
CA ILE A 400 29.78 55.31 18.26
C ILE A 400 29.19 55.05 19.67
N CYS A 401 29.35 53.93 20.40
CA CYS A 401 29.91 52.55 20.24
C CYS A 401 29.38 51.70 21.46
N ASP A 402 29.85 50.56 21.99
CA ASP A 402 30.91 49.51 21.81
C ASP A 402 30.50 48.30 22.71
N LYS A 403 31.06 47.06 22.76
CA LYS A 403 31.96 46.22 21.93
C LYS A 403 31.84 44.75 22.42
N GLY A 404 32.49 43.77 21.75
CA GLY A 404 32.61 42.36 22.19
C GLY A 404 31.74 41.40 21.35
N ALA A 405 32.22 40.68 20.33
CA ALA A 405 33.42 39.84 20.18
C ALA A 405 33.35 38.56 21.05
N VAL A 406 33.63 37.35 20.54
CA VAL A 406 34.84 36.94 19.82
C VAL A 406 34.60 35.76 18.83
N VAL A 407 35.18 35.85 17.61
CA VAL A 407 35.77 34.82 16.69
C VAL A 407 35.04 33.46 16.47
N GLY A 408 34.97 32.87 15.27
CA GLY A 408 35.55 33.17 13.93
C GLY A 408 34.74 32.46 12.82
N SER A 409 34.79 32.84 11.54
CA SER A 409 35.95 33.01 10.62
C SER A 409 36.61 31.68 10.22
N GLY A 410 36.70 31.31 8.94
CA GLY A 410 36.24 32.03 7.74
C GLY A 410 36.35 31.19 6.45
N ALA A 411 35.82 31.71 5.33
CA ALA A 411 35.82 31.04 4.03
C ALA A 411 36.90 31.58 3.09
N VAL A 412 37.36 30.73 2.15
CA VAL A 412 38.05 31.16 0.93
C VAL A 412 37.56 30.31 -0.24
N ALA A 413 37.18 30.95 -1.34
CA ALA A 413 36.95 30.30 -2.62
C ALA A 413 38.05 30.73 -3.59
N VAL A 414 38.61 29.77 -4.36
CA VAL A 414 39.57 30.04 -5.43
C VAL A 414 39.20 29.21 -6.65
N CYS A 415 39.23 29.82 -7.83
CA CYS A 415 38.98 29.16 -9.10
C CYS A 415 40.04 29.62 -10.12
N TRP A 416 40.84 28.67 -10.63
CA TRP A 416 41.70 28.79 -11.81
C TRP A 416 41.79 27.42 -12.48
N THR A 417 42.16 27.39 -13.77
CA THR A 417 41.87 26.27 -14.68
C THR A 417 43.10 25.57 -15.28
N ALA A 418 42.83 24.40 -15.87
CA ALA A 418 43.60 23.67 -16.89
C ALA A 418 44.81 22.80 -16.45
N GLY A 419 44.94 21.62 -17.09
CA GLY A 419 46.23 20.90 -17.18
C GLY A 419 46.21 19.36 -17.10
N LEU A 420 45.99 18.68 -18.24
CA LEU A 420 46.56 17.37 -18.64
C LEU A 420 46.44 16.10 -17.73
N VAL A 421 45.60 15.17 -18.20
CA VAL A 421 45.96 13.78 -18.61
C VAL A 421 46.89 12.92 -17.73
N VAL A 422 46.36 11.79 -17.23
CA VAL A 422 46.77 10.40 -17.59
C VAL A 422 45.60 9.46 -17.23
N ALA A 423 45.48 8.32 -17.93
CA ALA A 423 44.35 7.38 -17.79
C ALA A 423 44.70 6.10 -17.00
N ALA A 424 43.70 5.49 -16.37
CA ALA A 424 43.72 4.08 -15.96
C ALA A 424 42.29 3.49 -16.03
N TYR A 425 42.16 2.26 -16.51
CA TYR A 425 40.90 1.51 -16.52
C TYR A 425 40.58 0.94 -15.13
N SER A 426 39.31 0.90 -14.77
CA SER A 426 38.68 -0.21 -14.04
C SER A 426 37.16 -0.16 -14.27
N ALA A 427 36.56 -1.32 -14.51
CA ALA A 427 35.12 -1.47 -14.76
C ALA A 427 34.55 -2.57 -13.87
N LEU A 428 33.22 -2.65 -13.83
CA LEU A 428 32.42 -3.67 -13.11
C LEU A 428 32.39 -3.46 -11.57
N PHE A 429 31.39 -3.94 -10.83
CA PHE A 429 30.27 -4.83 -11.20
C PHE A 429 28.89 -4.22 -10.89
N ILE A 430 27.88 -4.82 -11.53
CA ILE A 430 26.45 -4.79 -11.16
C ILE A 430 26.18 -6.04 -10.32
#